data_AF-A0A1V2ZEL4-F1
#
_entry.id   AF-A0A1V2ZEL4-F1
#
_cell.length_a   1.000
_cell.length_b   1.000
_cell.length_c   1.000
_cell.angle_alpha   90.00
_cell.angle_beta   90.00
_cell.angle_gamma   90.00
#
_symmetry.space_group_name_H-M   'P 1'
#
loop_
_entity.id
_entity.type
_entity.pdbx_description
1 polymer ?
#
loop_
_entity_poly.entity_id
_entity_poly.type
_entity_poly.pdbx_seq_one_letter_code
_entity_poly.pdbx_strand_id
1 'polypeptide(L)'
;MKAERAARSAAERRVAELEAEAQKRADAELTEVERLKKENATLTEQNAKSERDALRNAVALEKGLPASLAARLIGSTREEMAADADTLLSVIPQAQSTNPRPDPSQGPKSTPSGGSVDAGAARYREKHPPKK
;
A
#
# COMPACT_ATOMS: atom_id res chain seq x y z
N MET A 1 -11.46 52.23 61.24
CA MET A 1 -10.26 52.66 60.49
C MET A 1 -9.20 51.57 60.29
N LYS A 2 -8.45 51.07 61.30
CA LYS A 2 -7.38 50.07 61.05
C LYS A 2 -7.90 48.69 60.59
N ALA A 3 -8.94 48.16 61.23
CA ALA A 3 -9.54 46.87 60.88
C ALA A 3 -10.15 46.87 59.47
N GLU A 4 -10.81 47.95 59.09
CA GLU A 4 -11.40 48.15 57.77
C GLU A 4 -10.34 48.20 56.65
N ARG A 5 -9.20 48.88 56.89
CA ARG A 5 -8.06 48.88 55.97
C ARG A 5 -7.42 47.51 55.83
N ALA A 6 -7.32 46.75 56.93
CA ALA A 6 -6.80 45.39 56.91
C ALA A 6 -7.72 44.43 56.13
N ALA A 7 -9.04 44.52 56.35
CA ALA A 7 -10.03 43.74 55.61
C ALA A 7 -10.01 44.08 54.12
N ARG A 8 -9.92 45.37 53.78
CA ARG A 8 -9.82 45.84 52.40
C ARG A 8 -8.54 45.35 51.72
N SER A 9 -7.40 45.44 52.38
CA SER A 9 -6.13 44.91 51.85
C SER A 9 -6.16 43.39 51.66
N ALA A 10 -6.81 42.65 52.56
CA ALA A 10 -6.99 41.20 52.40
C ALA A 10 -7.91 40.84 51.23
N ALA A 11 -8.98 41.62 51.02
CA ALA A 11 -9.87 41.46 49.87
C ALA A 11 -9.15 41.78 48.55
N GLU A 12 -8.40 42.88 48.50
CA GLU A 12 -7.60 43.27 47.32
C GLU A 12 -6.57 42.20 46.95
N ARG A 13 -5.90 41.59 47.95
CA ARG A 13 -4.98 40.46 47.70
C ARG A 13 -5.69 39.24 47.15
N ARG A 14 -6.85 38.87 47.71
CA ARG A 14 -7.65 37.74 47.21
C ARG A 14 -8.13 37.96 45.79
N VAL A 15 -8.55 39.18 45.45
CA VAL A 15 -8.94 39.53 44.08
C VAL A 15 -7.74 39.39 43.14
N ALA A 16 -6.59 39.96 43.51
CA ALA A 16 -5.37 39.85 42.70
C ALA A 16 -4.91 38.38 42.50
N GLU A 17 -5.03 37.54 43.53
CA GLU A 17 -4.72 36.10 43.44
C GLU A 17 -5.68 35.37 42.50
N LEU A 18 -6.99 35.65 42.59
CA LEU A 18 -8.00 35.04 41.72
C LEU A 18 -7.84 35.49 40.27
N GLU A 19 -7.53 36.76 40.03
CA GLU A 19 -7.24 37.29 38.69
C GLU A 19 -5.99 36.65 38.10
N ALA A 20 -4.92 36.49 38.89
CA ALA A 20 -3.70 35.84 38.44
C ALA A 20 -3.92 34.34 38.12
N GLU A 21 -4.73 33.64 38.92
CA GLU A 21 -5.10 32.24 38.67
C GLU A 21 -5.98 32.10 37.42
N ALA A 22 -6.94 33.02 37.22
CA ALA A 22 -7.78 33.07 36.02
C ALA A 22 -6.93 33.29 34.76
N GLN A 23 -5.96 34.21 34.82
CA GLN A 23 -5.06 34.47 33.70
C GLN A 23 -4.20 33.25 33.36
N LYS A 24 -3.61 32.58 34.37
CA LYS A 24 -2.82 31.36 34.14
C LYS A 24 -3.63 30.25 33.49
N ARG A 25 -4.90 30.09 33.88
CA ARG A 25 -5.82 29.13 33.26
C ARG A 25 -6.12 29.50 31.81
N ALA A 26 -6.41 30.77 31.54
CA ALA A 26 -6.66 31.25 30.19
C ALA A 26 -5.43 31.04 29.28
N ASP A 27 -4.23 31.32 29.76
CA ASP A 27 -2.99 31.12 29.00
C ASP A 27 -2.71 29.62 28.73
N ALA A 28 -2.98 28.76 29.73
CA ALA A 28 -2.86 27.31 29.57
C ALA A 28 -3.90 26.74 28.58
N GLU A 29 -5.15 27.21 28.65
CA GLU A 29 -6.21 26.84 27.72
C GLU A 29 -5.88 27.31 26.30
N LEU A 30 -5.38 28.54 26.13
CA LEU A 30 -4.95 29.05 24.83
C LEU A 30 -3.84 28.17 24.23
N THR A 31 -2.85 27.81 25.04
CA THR A 31 -1.74 26.92 24.63
C THR A 31 -2.26 25.55 24.20
N GLU A 32 -3.21 24.98 24.94
CA GLU A 32 -3.82 23.70 24.62
C GLU A 32 -4.67 23.76 23.34
N VAL A 33 -5.42 24.85 23.15
CA VAL A 33 -6.20 25.08 21.91
C VAL A 33 -5.28 25.18 20.69
N GLU A 34 -4.14 25.86 20.80
CA GLU A 34 -3.15 25.93 19.72
C GLU A 34 -2.55 24.55 19.39
N ARG A 35 -2.22 23.77 20.44
CA ARG A 35 -1.74 22.39 20.29
C ARG A 35 -2.77 21.52 19.58
N LEU A 36 -4.03 21.55 20.02
CA LEU A 36 -5.13 20.79 19.43
C LEU A 36 -5.43 21.22 17.99
N LYS A 37 -5.36 22.53 17.67
CA LYS A 37 -5.52 23.02 16.29
C LYS A 37 -4.44 22.45 15.37
N LYS A 38 -3.18 22.43 15.81
CA LYS A 38 -2.08 21.88 15.03
C LYS A 38 -2.23 20.37 14.83
N GLU A 39 -2.63 19.65 15.86
CA GLU A 39 -2.90 18.21 15.79
C GLU A 39 -4.07 17.91 14.84
N ASN A 40 -5.16 18.67 14.95
CA ASN A 40 -6.32 18.52 14.09
C ASN A 40 -6.00 18.81 12.61
N ALA A 41 -5.20 19.85 12.33
CA ALA A 41 -4.73 20.13 10.97
C ALA A 41 -3.90 18.97 10.40
N THR A 42 -3.00 18.41 11.21
CA THR A 42 -2.18 17.25 10.82
C THR A 42 -3.03 16.02 10.54
N LEU A 43 -3.98 15.70 11.43
CA LEU A 43 -4.90 14.58 11.26
C LEU A 43 -5.81 14.78 10.04
N THR A 44 -6.28 16.00 9.79
CA THR A 44 -7.08 16.32 8.62
C THR A 44 -6.31 16.08 7.32
N GLU A 45 -5.05 16.52 7.25
CA GLU A 45 -4.18 16.29 6.09
C GLU A 45 -3.90 14.80 5.86
N GLN A 46 -3.62 14.07 6.94
CA GLN A 46 -3.42 12.62 6.88
C GLN A 46 -4.67 11.88 6.41
N ASN A 47 -5.85 12.28 6.91
CA ASN A 47 -7.11 11.67 6.52
C ASN A 47 -7.42 11.94 5.05
N ALA A 48 -7.29 13.19 4.58
CA ALA A 48 -7.48 13.53 3.17
C ALA A 48 -6.52 12.75 2.24
N LYS A 49 -5.27 12.52 2.68
CA LYS A 49 -4.33 11.68 1.95
C LYS A 49 -4.78 10.22 1.90
N SER A 50 -5.17 9.64 3.02
CA SER A 50 -5.65 8.25 3.11
C SER A 50 -6.93 8.03 2.30
N GLU A 51 -7.88 8.95 2.36
CA GLU A 51 -9.12 8.90 1.58
C GLU A 51 -8.83 8.91 0.07
N ARG A 52 -7.91 9.78 -0.37
CA ARG A 52 -7.49 9.82 -1.78
C ARG A 52 -6.80 8.53 -2.20
N ASP A 53 -5.91 7.99 -1.39
CA ASP A 53 -5.20 6.74 -1.70
C ASP A 53 -6.15 5.53 -1.71
N ALA A 54 -7.14 5.50 -0.81
CA ALA A 54 -8.21 4.52 -0.83
C ALA A 54 -9.06 4.62 -2.10
N LEU A 55 -9.41 5.83 -2.54
CA LEU A 55 -10.14 6.05 -3.79
C LEU A 55 -9.36 5.56 -5.01
N ARG A 56 -8.07 5.89 -5.10
CA ARG A 56 -7.18 5.39 -6.18
C ARG A 56 -7.14 3.88 -6.22
N ASN A 57 -6.98 3.24 -5.06
CA ASN A 57 -6.95 1.78 -4.97
C ASN A 57 -8.29 1.16 -5.38
N ALA A 58 -9.41 1.74 -4.94
CA ALA A 58 -10.74 1.28 -5.34
C ALA A 58 -10.94 1.36 -6.86
N VAL A 59 -10.59 2.49 -7.47
CA VAL A 59 -10.67 2.68 -8.93
C VAL A 59 -9.74 1.73 -9.67
N ALA A 60 -8.49 1.57 -9.22
CA ALA A 60 -7.55 0.65 -9.83
C ALA A 60 -8.05 -0.80 -9.81
N LEU A 61 -8.63 -1.24 -8.69
CA LEU A 61 -9.24 -2.57 -8.57
C LEU A 61 -10.44 -2.73 -9.50
N GLU A 62 -11.33 -1.74 -9.56
CA GLU A 62 -12.52 -1.76 -10.41
C GLU A 62 -12.16 -1.82 -11.91
N LYS A 63 -11.13 -1.08 -12.31
CA LYS A 63 -10.64 -1.03 -13.70
C LYS A 63 -9.71 -2.18 -14.08
N GLY A 64 -9.26 -2.98 -13.11
CA GLY A 64 -8.27 -4.03 -13.34
C GLY A 64 -6.85 -3.50 -13.60
N LEU A 65 -6.54 -2.28 -13.15
CA LEU A 65 -5.20 -1.72 -13.21
C LEU A 65 -4.30 -2.44 -12.18
N PRO A 66 -3.08 -2.85 -12.54
CA PRO A 66 -2.15 -3.45 -11.59
C PRO A 66 -1.91 -2.55 -10.37
N ALA A 67 -1.88 -3.14 -9.17
CA ALA A 67 -1.74 -2.40 -7.92
C ALA A 67 -0.48 -1.51 -7.87
N SER A 68 0.59 -1.91 -8.56
CA SER A 68 1.83 -1.12 -8.70
C SER A 68 1.62 0.22 -9.43
N LEU A 69 0.53 0.35 -10.20
CA LEU A 69 0.19 1.54 -10.97
C LEU A 69 -0.98 2.34 -10.34
N ALA A 70 -1.66 1.82 -9.33
CA ALA A 70 -2.73 2.54 -8.63
C ALA A 70 -2.26 3.90 -8.08
N ALA A 71 -1.03 3.97 -7.57
CA ALA A 71 -0.42 5.19 -7.08
C ALA A 71 -0.14 6.25 -8.17
N ARG A 72 -0.18 5.85 -9.45
CA ARG A 72 0.02 6.76 -10.61
C ARG A 72 -1.27 7.48 -11.02
N LEU A 73 -2.44 7.05 -10.51
CA LEU A 73 -3.72 7.63 -10.89
C LEU A 73 -3.83 9.11 -10.48
N ILE A 74 -4.18 9.93 -11.46
CA ILE A 74 -4.35 11.37 -11.34
C ILE A 74 -5.84 11.71 -11.42
N GLY A 75 -6.32 12.50 -10.47
CA GLY A 75 -7.71 12.92 -10.38
C GLY A 75 -8.08 13.37 -8.97
N SER A 76 -9.07 14.22 -8.87
CA SER A 76 -9.69 14.65 -7.60
C SER A 76 -11.01 13.93 -7.34
N THR A 77 -11.66 13.44 -8.40
CA THR A 77 -12.92 12.71 -8.35
C THR A 77 -12.74 11.26 -8.79
N ARG A 78 -13.74 10.42 -8.47
CA ARG A 78 -13.73 9.01 -8.90
C ARG A 78 -13.72 8.92 -10.42
N GLU A 79 -14.50 9.77 -11.07
CA GLU A 79 -14.70 9.79 -12.51
C GLU A 79 -13.42 10.18 -13.25
N GLU A 80 -12.71 11.20 -12.75
CA GLU A 80 -11.39 11.59 -13.28
C GLU A 80 -10.38 10.46 -13.14
N MET A 81 -10.30 9.84 -11.95
CA MET A 81 -9.40 8.71 -11.74
C MET A 81 -9.77 7.50 -12.61
N ALA A 82 -11.05 7.26 -12.86
CA ALA A 82 -11.52 6.17 -13.71
C ALA A 82 -11.14 6.40 -15.18
N ALA A 83 -11.26 7.64 -15.68
CA ALA A 83 -10.83 8.00 -17.03
C ALA A 83 -9.30 7.93 -17.19
N ASP A 84 -8.55 8.35 -16.17
CA ASP A 84 -7.09 8.23 -16.15
C ASP A 84 -6.65 6.75 -16.13
N ALA A 85 -7.35 5.91 -15.36
CA ALA A 85 -7.11 4.46 -15.34
C ALA A 85 -7.33 3.82 -16.71
N ASP A 86 -8.40 4.20 -17.43
CA ASP A 86 -8.66 3.71 -18.79
C ASP A 86 -7.55 4.15 -19.75
N THR A 87 -7.07 5.39 -19.61
CA THR A 87 -5.95 5.92 -20.40
C THR A 87 -4.66 5.14 -20.14
N LEU A 88 -4.33 4.87 -18.87
CA LEU A 88 -3.16 4.09 -18.50
C LEU A 88 -3.25 2.64 -19.00
N LEU A 89 -4.42 2.01 -18.91
CA LEU A 89 -4.63 0.66 -19.42
C LEU A 89 -4.41 0.57 -20.94
N SER A 90 -4.70 1.62 -21.69
CA SER A 90 -4.51 1.65 -23.15
C SER A 90 -3.04 1.57 -23.58
N VAL A 91 -2.11 2.04 -22.73
CA VAL A 91 -0.66 2.06 -23.03
C VAL A 91 0.09 0.89 -22.41
N ILE A 92 -0.52 0.18 -21.47
CA ILE A 92 0.08 -1.03 -20.89
C ILE A 92 -0.07 -2.16 -21.91
N PRO A 93 1.03 -2.76 -22.39
CA PRO A 93 0.93 -3.99 -23.15
C PRO A 93 0.28 -5.02 -22.23
N GLN A 94 -0.97 -5.38 -22.53
CA GLN A 94 -1.64 -6.51 -21.90
C GLN A 94 -0.66 -7.68 -22.00
N ALA A 95 -0.29 -8.26 -20.86
CA ALA A 95 0.53 -9.46 -20.84
C ALA A 95 -0.29 -10.60 -21.45
N GLN A 96 -0.39 -10.61 -22.77
CA GLN A 96 -0.74 -11.82 -23.50
C GLN A 96 0.35 -12.79 -23.11
N SER A 97 -0.05 -13.91 -22.51
CA SER A 97 0.83 -15.04 -22.29
C SER A 97 1.37 -15.49 -23.66
N THR A 98 2.47 -14.89 -24.10
CA THR A 98 3.21 -15.29 -25.30
C THR A 98 4.13 -16.46 -25.00
N ASN A 99 3.95 -17.16 -23.87
CA ASN A 99 4.65 -18.39 -23.61
C ASN A 99 4.43 -19.31 -24.81
N PRO A 100 5.49 -19.57 -25.60
CA PRO A 100 5.38 -20.51 -26.71
C PRO A 100 4.87 -21.82 -26.11
N ARG A 101 3.90 -22.46 -26.77
CA ARG A 101 3.49 -23.81 -26.36
C ARG A 101 4.77 -24.66 -26.28
N PRO A 102 4.98 -25.43 -25.20
CA PRO A 102 6.15 -26.31 -25.10
C PRO A 102 6.25 -27.14 -26.38
N ASP A 103 7.40 -27.10 -27.04
CA ASP A 103 7.63 -27.88 -28.24
C ASP A 103 7.55 -29.37 -27.88
N PRO A 104 6.60 -30.14 -28.44
CA PRO A 104 6.49 -31.57 -28.18
C PRO A 104 7.74 -32.37 -28.58
N SER A 105 8.64 -31.79 -29.36
CA SER A 105 9.94 -32.35 -29.72
C SER A 105 11.00 -32.22 -28.62
N GLN A 106 10.78 -31.32 -27.65
CA GLN A 106 11.66 -31.05 -26.52
C GLN A 106 11.17 -31.81 -25.27
N GLY A 107 11.97 -32.74 -24.79
CA GLY A 107 11.67 -33.58 -23.63
C GLY A 107 11.92 -35.07 -23.89
N PRO A 108 11.93 -35.92 -22.86
CA PRO A 108 12.10 -37.36 -23.04
C PRO A 108 10.93 -37.91 -23.88
N LYS A 109 11.21 -38.28 -25.14
CA LYS A 109 10.21 -38.93 -25.99
C LYS A 109 9.89 -40.29 -25.37
N SER A 110 8.65 -40.49 -24.94
CA SER A 110 8.13 -41.78 -24.47
C SER A 110 7.90 -42.78 -25.62
N THR A 111 8.69 -42.71 -26.68
CA THR A 111 8.80 -43.82 -27.63
C THR A 111 9.77 -44.82 -27.03
N PRO A 112 9.36 -46.09 -26.77
CA PRO A 112 10.28 -47.12 -26.33
C PRO A 112 11.23 -47.39 -27.51
N SER A 113 12.37 -46.71 -27.52
CA SER A 113 13.43 -46.93 -28.49
C SER A 113 14.09 -48.27 -28.17
N GLY A 114 13.45 -49.34 -28.65
CA GLY A 114 14.06 -50.54 -29.21
C GLY A 114 15.47 -50.87 -28.77
N GLY A 115 15.62 -51.25 -27.50
CA GLY A 115 16.86 -51.78 -26.96
C GLY A 115 16.58 -52.74 -25.82
N SER A 116 15.75 -53.76 -26.05
CA SER A 116 15.70 -54.87 -25.10
C SER A 116 17.07 -55.56 -25.08
N VAL A 117 17.43 -56.16 -23.94
CA VAL A 117 18.66 -56.94 -23.80
C VAL A 117 18.70 -58.04 -24.87
N ASP A 118 17.53 -58.59 -25.24
CA ASP A 118 17.39 -59.56 -26.33
C ASP A 118 17.75 -59.00 -27.70
N ALA A 119 17.31 -57.77 -28.02
CA ALA A 119 17.69 -57.10 -29.26
C ALA A 119 19.21 -56.83 -29.31
N GLY A 120 19.82 -56.48 -28.17
CA GLY A 120 21.27 -56.36 -28.04
C GLY A 120 22.01 -57.70 -28.22
N ALA A 121 21.53 -58.77 -27.59
CA ALA A 121 22.10 -60.11 -27.65
C ALA A 121 22.00 -60.73 -29.06
N ALA A 122 20.92 -60.44 -29.79
CA ALA A 122 20.76 -60.86 -31.19
C ALA A 122 21.81 -60.18 -32.09
N ARG A 123 21.97 -58.86 -31.98
CA ARG A 123 22.98 -58.09 -32.75
C ARG A 123 24.41 -58.54 -32.44
N TYR A 124 24.69 -58.91 -31.19
CA TYR A 124 26.01 -59.37 -30.78
C TYR A 124 26.37 -60.72 -31.45
N ARG A 125 25.44 -61.68 -31.44
CA ARG A 125 25.61 -62.99 -32.10
C ARG A 125 25.73 -62.89 -33.61
N GLU A 126 25.02 -61.94 -34.22
CA GLU A 126 25.12 -61.67 -35.66
C GLU A 126 26.51 -61.14 -36.05
N LYS A 127 27.13 -60.30 -35.21
CA LYS A 127 28.51 -59.82 -35.41
C LYS A 127 29.59 -60.83 -34.99
N HIS A 128 29.27 -61.77 -34.10
CA HIS A 128 30.21 -62.76 -33.58
C HIS A 128 29.59 -64.16 -33.65
N PRO A 129 29.48 -64.75 -34.86
CA PRO A 129 28.94 -66.09 -35.01
C PRO A 129 29.88 -67.11 -34.33
N PRO A 130 29.33 -68.09 -33.59
CA PRO A 130 30.17 -69.10 -32.94
C PRO A 130 30.90 -69.91 -34.01
N LYS A 131 32.22 -70.05 -33.83
CA LYS A 131 33.02 -70.95 -34.68
C LYS A 131 32.57 -72.38 -34.42
N LYS A 132 32.34 -73.13 -35.51
CA LYS A 132 31.92 -74.54 -35.50
C LYS A 132 32.97 -75.43 -34.83
#